data_AF-A0A960DTB4-F1
#
_entry.id   AF-A0A960DTB4-F1
#
_cell.length_a   1.000
_cell.length_b   1.000
_cell.length_c   1.000
_cell.angle_alpha   90.00
_cell.angle_beta   90.00
_cell.angle_gamma   90.00
#
_symmetry.space_group_name_H-M   'P 1'
#
loop_
_entity.id
_entity.type
_entity.pdbx_description
1 polymer ?
#
loop_
_entity_poly.entity_id
_entity_poly.type
_entity_poly.pdbx_seq_one_letter_code
_entity_poly.pdbx_strand_id
1 'polypeptide(L)' 'MTDPVPAEQLTYAEAVTELDAILDRLEHDEPDVDRVATDVARASALIAHCRERIASARLRVDEVAGSLAPEVVDGDEG' A
#
# COMPACT_ATOMS: atom_id res chain seq x y z
N MET A 1 -27.26 -2.09 -0.09
CA MET A 1 -25.97 -1.44 0.16
C MET A 1 -24.95 -2.21 -0.63
N THR A 2 -24.20 -1.54 -1.50
CA THR A 2 -23.18 -2.19 -2.33
C THR A 2 -21.99 -2.53 -1.43
N ASP A 3 -21.50 -3.76 -1.50
CA ASP A 3 -20.29 -4.16 -0.79
C ASP A 3 -19.09 -3.30 -1.28
N PRO A 4 -18.16 -2.95 -0.38
CA PRO A 4 -16.98 -2.19 -0.79
C PRO A 4 -16.14 -3.02 -1.77
N VAL A 5 -15.58 -2.35 -2.77
CA VAL A 5 -14.68 -2.99 -3.76
C VAL A 5 -13.55 -3.70 -3.02
N PRO A 6 -13.18 -4.95 -3.37
CA PRO A 6 -12.07 -5.65 -2.72
C PRO A 6 -10.77 -4.83 -2.79
N ALA A 7 -9.98 -4.83 -1.72
CA ALA A 7 -8.80 -3.96 -1.60
C ALA A 7 -7.78 -4.23 -2.71
N GLU A 8 -7.65 -5.51 -3.09
CA GLU A 8 -6.73 -5.98 -4.15
C GLU A 8 -7.03 -5.38 -5.53
N GLN A 9 -8.28 -4.94 -5.76
CA GLN A 9 -8.72 -4.35 -7.03
C GLN A 9 -8.47 -2.84 -7.10
N LEU A 10 -8.09 -2.21 -5.99
CA LEU A 10 -7.85 -0.78 -5.93
C LEU A 10 -6.45 -0.42 -6.45
N THR A 11 -6.33 0.74 -7.06
CA THR A 11 -5.03 1.40 -7.20
C THR A 11 -4.52 1.88 -5.85
N TYR A 12 -3.22 2.18 -5.77
CA TYR A 12 -2.64 2.75 -4.55
C TYR A 12 -3.32 4.08 -4.16
N ALA A 13 -3.61 4.94 -5.14
CA ALA A 13 -4.25 6.22 -4.90
C ALA A 13 -5.69 6.08 -4.40
N GLU A 14 -6.46 5.15 -4.96
CA GLU A 14 -7.82 4.86 -4.49
C GLU A 14 -7.81 4.30 -3.07
N ALA A 15 -6.90 3.38 -2.76
CA ALA A 15 -6.77 2.82 -1.42
C ALA A 15 -6.40 3.88 -0.37
N VAL A 16 -5.52 4.83 -0.71
CA VAL A 16 -5.18 5.97 0.17
C VAL A 16 -6.38 6.90 0.35
N THR A 17 -7.09 7.22 -0.74
CA THR A 17 -8.31 8.06 -0.67
C THR A 17 -9.36 7.45 0.25
N GLU A 18 -9.53 6.12 0.19
CA GLU A 18 -10.47 5.42 1.06
C GLU A 18 -9.99 5.39 2.53
N LEU A 19 -8.68 5.27 2.77
CA LEU A 19 -8.11 5.37 4.11
C LEU A 19 -8.36 6.74 4.76
N ASP A 20 -8.21 7.82 4.00
CA ASP A 20 -8.52 9.18 4.48
C ASP A 20 -10.00 9.29 4.86
N ALA A 21 -10.90 8.76 4.03
CA ALA A 21 -12.32 8.75 4.33
C ALA A 21 -12.68 7.87 5.55
N ILE A 22 -11.93 6.80 5.82
CA ILE A 22 -12.09 5.99 7.05
C ILE A 22 -11.64 6.81 8.26
N LEU A 23 -10.48 7.47 8.16
CA LEU A 23 -9.94 8.29 9.24
C LEU A 23 -10.91 9.42 9.62
N ASP A 24 -11.45 10.14 8.63
CA ASP A 24 -12.44 11.19 8.85
C ASP A 24 -13.67 10.67 9.63
N ARG A 25 -14.17 9.46 9.30
CA ARG A 25 -15.30 8.85 10.01
C ARG A 25 -14.96 8.49 11.45
N LEU A 26 -13.77 7.94 11.68
CA LEU A 26 -13.32 7.57 13.02
C LEU A 26 -13.12 8.79 13.93
N GLU A 27 -12.77 9.94 13.36
CA GLU A 27 -12.52 11.18 14.10
C GLU A 27 -13.78 12.01 14.36
N HIS A 28 -14.79 11.94 13.50
CA HIS A 28 -15.93 12.87 13.52
C HIS A 28 -17.29 12.24 13.88
N ASP A 29 -17.46 10.92 13.77
CA ASP A 29 -18.72 10.28 14.15
C ASP A 29 -18.72 9.87 15.63
N GLU A 30 -19.88 10.01 16.29
CA GLU A 30 -20.10 9.48 17.64
C GLU A 30 -19.95 7.95 17.56
N PRO A 31 -18.88 7.37 18.15
CA PRO A 31 -18.41 6.08 17.69
C PRO A 31 -19.32 4.96 18.18
N ASP A 32 -20.10 4.41 17.26
CA ASP A 32 -20.66 3.07 17.40
C ASP A 32 -19.51 2.06 17.35
N VAL A 33 -19.31 1.29 18.42
CA VAL A 33 -18.19 0.34 18.57
C VAL A 33 -18.18 -0.70 17.42
N ASP A 34 -19.34 -1.12 16.95
CA ASP A 34 -19.46 -2.08 15.83
C ASP A 34 -19.01 -1.46 14.51
N ARG A 35 -19.25 -0.15 14.34
CA ARG A 35 -18.77 0.63 13.19
C ARG A 35 -17.27 0.82 13.23
N VAL A 36 -16.70 1.14 14.40
CA VAL A 36 -15.24 1.25 14.59
C VAL A 36 -14.53 -0.04 14.22
N ALA A 37 -15.05 -1.19 14.67
CA ALA A 37 -14.46 -2.49 14.33
C ALA A 37 -14.47 -2.74 12.81
N THR A 38 -15.56 -2.38 12.13
CA THR A 38 -15.71 -2.53 10.68
C THR A 38 -14.75 -1.61 9.91
N ASP A 39 -14.67 -0.34 10.31
CA ASP A 39 -13.79 0.66 9.68
C ASP A 39 -12.30 0.29 9.87
N VAL A 40 -11.91 -0.17 11.06
CA VAL A 40 -10.54 -0.64 11.33
C VAL A 40 -10.21 -1.90 10.53
N ALA A 41 -11.13 -2.86 10.43
CA ALA A 41 -10.94 -4.07 9.62
C ALA A 41 -10.72 -3.72 8.14
N ARG A 42 -11.51 -2.78 7.61
CA ARG A 42 -11.34 -2.28 6.24
C ARG A 42 -10.00 -1.56 6.05
N ALA A 43 -9.64 -0.66 6.96
CA ALA A 43 -8.35 0.05 6.91
C ALA A 43 -7.16 -0.93 6.91
N SER A 44 -7.23 -2.00 7.72
CA SER A 44 -6.18 -3.02 7.78
C SER A 44 -5.98 -3.71 6.43
N ALA A 45 -7.06 -4.06 5.73
CA ALA A 45 -6.99 -4.66 4.38
C ALA A 45 -6.36 -3.69 3.36
N LEU A 46 -6.76 -2.41 3.39
CA LEU A 46 -6.20 -1.37 2.51
C LEU A 46 -4.69 -1.15 2.78
N ILE A 47 -4.28 -1.12 4.04
CA ILE A 47 -2.87 -0.97 4.43
C ILE A 47 -2.04 -2.17 3.94
N ALA A 48 -2.55 -3.40 4.08
CA ALA A 48 -1.88 -4.60 3.59
C ALA A 48 -1.64 -4.52 2.07
N HIS A 49 -2.67 -4.17 1.31
CA HIS A 49 -2.59 -3.96 -0.13
C HIS A 49 -1.56 -2.86 -0.51
N CYS A 50 -1.61 -1.72 0.16
CA CYS A 50 -0.67 -0.63 -0.05
C CYS A 50 0.79 -1.07 0.16
N ARG A 51 1.06 -1.84 1.23
CA ARG A 51 2.40 -2.36 1.52
C ARG A 51 2.89 -3.32 0.44
N GLU A 52 2.03 -4.22 -0.04
CA GLU A 52 2.37 -5.13 -1.13
C GLU A 52 2.72 -4.38 -2.42
N ARG A 53 1.93 -3.35 -2.76
CA ARG A 53 2.21 -2.50 -3.93
C ARG A 53 3.54 -1.78 -3.81
N ILE A 54 3.87 -1.23 -2.64
CA ILE A 54 5.15 -0.56 -2.38
C ILE A 54 6.30 -1.54 -2.52
N ALA A 55 6.18 -2.74 -1.95
CA ALA A 55 7.20 -3.78 -2.05
C ALA A 55 7.44 -4.18 -3.52
N SER A 56 6.37 -4.40 -4.29
CA SER A 56 6.46 -4.71 -5.72
C SER A 56 7.10 -3.58 -6.52
N ALA A 57 6.74 -2.33 -6.24
CA ALA A 57 7.35 -1.17 -6.88
C ALA A 57 8.85 -1.07 -6.57
N ARG A 58 9.26 -1.31 -5.32
CA ARG A 58 10.67 -1.30 -4.91
C ARG A 58 11.48 -2.37 -5.64
N LEU A 59 10.97 -3.59 -5.74
CA LEU A 59 11.64 -4.66 -6.49
C LEU A 59 11.89 -4.28 -7.95
N ARG A 60 10.89 -3.72 -8.63
CA ARG A 60 11.04 -3.27 -10.02
C ARG A 60 12.07 -2.16 -10.16
N VAL A 61 12.12 -1.22 -9.20
CA VAL A 61 13.14 -0.16 -9.20
C VAL A 61 14.53 -0.76 -9.03
N ASP A 62 14.70 -1.70 -8.10
CA ASP A 62 15.99 -2.36 -7.84
C ASP A 62 16.45 -3.17 -9.08
N GLU A 63 15.54 -3.85 -9.78
CA GLU A 63 15.82 -4.57 -11.03
C GLU A 63 16.31 -3.62 -12.14
N VAL A 64 15.62 -2.49 -12.33
CA VAL A 64 16.00 -1.49 -13.33
C VAL A 64 17.34 -0.85 -12.95
N ALA A 65 17.55 -0.49 -11.70
CA ALA A 65 18.80 0.10 -11.23
C ALA A 65 19.98 -0.87 -11.38
N GLY A 66 19.79 -2.15 -11.06
CA GLY A 66 20.80 -3.20 -11.27
C GLY A 66 21.17 -3.40 -12.74
N SER A 67 20.19 -3.30 -13.65
CA SER A 67 20.45 -3.39 -15.09
C SER A 67 21.25 -2.22 -15.67
N LEU A 68 21.28 -1.08 -14.96
CA LEU A 68 21.98 0.14 -15.36
C LEU A 68 23.39 0.25 -14.75
N ALA A 69 23.75 -0.60 -13.77
CA ALA A 69 25.07 -0.59 -13.17
C ALA A 69 26.10 -1.10 -14.20
N PRO A 70 27.17 -0.34 -14.52
CA PRO A 70 28.24 -0.83 -15.36
C PRO A 70 28.91 -2.04 -14.67
N GLU A 71 29.23 -3.10 -15.42
CA GLU A 71 30.10 -4.17 -14.93
C GLU A 71 31.39 -3.54 -14.39
N VAL A 72 31.53 -3.54 -13.06
CA VAL A 72 32.82 -3.28 -12.43
C VAL A 72 33.70 -4.46 -12.79
N VAL A 73 34.54 -4.25 -13.80
CA VAL A 73 35.66 -5.15 -14.06
C VAL A 73 36.61 -4.92 -12.89
N ASP A 74 36.49 -5.76 -11.85
CA ASP A 74 37.45 -5.80 -10.75
C ASP A 74 38.82 -6.09 -11.38
N GLY A 75 39.63 -5.04 -11.50
CA GLY A 75 41.00 -5.13 -11.98
C GLY A 75 41.81 -5.93 -10.97
N ASP A 76 42.23 -7.12 -11.40
CA ASP A 76 43.31 -7.91 -10.83
C ASP A 76 44.56 -7.02 -10.71
N GLU A 77 44.84 -6.51 -9.51
CA GLU A 77 46.13 -5.91 -9.18
C GLU A 77 47.03 -7.00 -8.60
N GLY A 78 47.92 -7.51 -9.46
CA GLY A 78 49.00 -8.44 -9.10
C GLY A 78 50.18 -7.82 -8.37
#